data_AF-A0A1V4VPH7-F1
#
_entry.id   AF-A0A1V4VPH7-F1
#
_cell.length_a   1.000
_cell.length_b   1.000
_cell.length_c   1.000
_cell.angle_alpha   90.00
_cell.angle_beta   90.00
_cell.angle_gamma   90.00
#
_symmetry.space_group_name_H-M   'P 1'
#
loop_
_entity.id
_entity.type
_entity.pdbx_description
1 polymer ?
#
loop_
_entity_poly.entity_id
_entity_poly.type
_entity_poly.pdbx_seq_one_letter_code
_entity_poly.pdbx_strand_id
1 'polypeptide(L)'
;MNQLFFQCRAITPMFMAGADNKARQASALELRAPSIKGVMRFWWRAAQAESDIAILKRKEAAIFGGTGEREGKSKFSIRILNSAGIGVGDCREYKPLPHHTGNSSCFCVQKQVEKRCSKGRPQLAITTDHIFSVAFSNSFELLPQDFTQEHLKSLFTLTAILGGLGKRSRRGFGSFQITQVNGQSQSVAVDLNPPS
;
A
#
# COMPACT_ATOMS: atom_id res chain seq x y z
N MET A 1 -21.24 4.39 14.13
CA MET A 1 -20.11 4.43 13.17
C MET A 1 -19.22 3.25 13.46
N ASN A 2 -19.15 2.26 12.57
CA ASN A 2 -18.19 1.17 12.72
C ASN A 2 -16.85 1.58 12.11
N GLN A 3 -15.79 1.48 12.91
CA GLN A 3 -14.42 1.76 12.48
C GLN A 3 -13.58 0.48 12.58
N LEU A 4 -12.68 0.29 11.62
CA LEU A 4 -11.60 -0.69 11.73
C LEU A 4 -10.28 0.06 11.85
N PHE A 5 -9.49 -0.27 12.86
CA PHE A 5 -8.17 0.27 13.07
C PHE A 5 -7.13 -0.83 12.91
N PHE A 6 -6.10 -0.57 12.11
CA PHE A 6 -4.99 -1.48 11.91
C PHE A 6 -3.70 -0.79 12.34
N GLN A 7 -2.96 -1.42 13.25
CA GLN A 7 -1.56 -1.08 13.45
C GLN A 7 -0.71 -1.97 12.56
N CYS A 8 0.23 -1.36 11.84
CA CYS A 8 1.09 -2.03 10.89
C CYS A 8 2.56 -1.72 11.15
N ARG A 9 3.44 -2.64 10.77
CA ARG A 9 4.90 -2.52 10.86
C ARG A 9 5.54 -2.78 9.50
N ALA A 10 6.46 -1.91 9.07
CA ALA A 10 7.27 -2.15 7.88
C ALA A 10 8.18 -3.37 8.08
N ILE A 11 8.13 -4.35 7.18
CA ILE A 11 9.04 -5.51 7.17
C ILE A 11 10.24 -5.21 6.26
N THR A 12 10.00 -4.57 5.11
CA THR A 12 11.05 -4.16 4.17
C THR A 12 10.97 -2.65 3.88
N PRO A 13 12.07 -2.01 3.44
CA PRO A 13 12.07 -0.58 3.21
C PRO A 13 10.96 -0.15 2.26
N MET A 14 10.27 0.95 2.57
CA MET A 14 9.13 1.42 1.79
C MET A 14 9.46 2.71 1.05
N PHE A 15 9.53 2.64 -0.28
CA PHE A 15 9.71 3.81 -1.14
C PHE A 15 8.36 4.49 -1.38
N MET A 16 8.07 5.50 -0.56
CA MET A 16 6.83 6.25 -0.56
C MET A 16 7.17 7.72 -0.82
N ALA A 17 6.57 8.36 -1.82
CA ALA A 17 6.78 9.79 -2.06
C ALA A 17 5.43 10.52 -2.03
N GLY A 18 5.43 11.70 -1.39
CA GLY A 18 4.31 12.64 -1.41
C GLY A 18 4.11 13.28 -2.78
N ALA A 19 3.27 14.33 -2.84
CA ALA A 19 3.08 15.11 -4.06
C ALA A 19 4.37 15.81 -4.53
N ASP A 20 5.26 16.13 -3.58
CA ASP A 20 6.57 16.66 -3.87
C ASP A 20 7.50 15.51 -4.30
N ASN A 21 7.82 15.46 -5.59
CA ASN A 21 8.76 14.50 -6.18
C ASN A 21 10.21 14.60 -5.65
N LYS A 22 10.43 15.36 -4.58
CA LYS A 22 11.69 15.52 -3.87
C LYS A 22 11.77 14.51 -2.72
N ALA A 23 11.80 13.22 -3.05
CA ALA A 23 12.04 12.10 -2.11
C ALA A 23 13.49 12.06 -1.56
N ARG A 24 14.08 13.23 -1.30
CA ARG A 24 15.42 13.42 -0.73
C ARG A 24 15.36 13.90 0.73
N GLN A 25 14.18 14.16 1.26
CA GLN A 25 13.97 14.59 2.64
C GLN A 25 12.89 13.72 3.28
N ALA A 26 13.05 13.42 4.57
CA ALA A 26 12.11 12.59 5.32
C ALA A 26 10.68 13.17 5.32
N SER A 27 10.57 14.50 5.42
CA SER A 27 9.30 15.23 5.36
C SER A 27 8.52 15.06 4.06
N ALA A 28 9.18 14.65 2.98
CA ALA A 28 8.55 14.40 1.68
C ALA A 28 8.11 12.94 1.49
N LEU A 29 8.49 12.03 2.40
CA LEU A 29 7.96 10.67 2.41
C LEU A 29 6.60 10.69 3.10
N GLU A 30 5.58 10.16 2.41
CA GLU A 30 4.21 10.20 2.91
C GLU A 30 3.49 8.91 2.54
N LEU A 31 2.90 8.25 3.53
CA LEU A 31 1.95 7.17 3.30
C LEU A 31 0.57 7.74 2.96
N ARG A 32 0.18 7.62 1.69
CA ARG A 32 -1.05 8.22 1.17
C ARG A 32 -2.20 7.22 1.13
N ALA A 33 -3.35 7.62 1.68
CA ALA A 33 -4.59 6.84 1.63
C ALA A 33 -5.00 6.39 0.20
N PRO A 34 -4.90 7.25 -0.85
CA PRO A 34 -5.14 6.82 -2.24
C PRO A 34 -4.23 5.67 -2.71
N SER A 35 -2.96 5.67 -2.31
CA SER A 35 -2.01 4.62 -2.69
C SER A 35 -2.42 3.27 -2.11
N ILE A 36 -2.80 3.24 -0.82
CA ILE A 36 -3.33 2.04 -0.17
C ILE A 36 -4.63 1.58 -0.84
N LYS A 37 -5.57 2.51 -1.09
CA LYS A 37 -6.83 2.20 -1.78
C LYS A 37 -6.58 1.57 -3.16
N GLY A 38 -5.59 2.07 -3.92
CA GLY A 38 -5.23 1.51 -5.22
C GLY A 38 -4.74 0.07 -5.16
N VAL A 39 -3.88 -0.25 -4.18
CA VAL A 39 -3.39 -1.62 -3.98
C VAL A 39 -4.51 -2.55 -3.51
N MET A 40 -5.39 -2.08 -2.62
CA MET A 40 -6.57 -2.83 -2.20
C MET A 40 -7.53 -3.12 -3.37
N ARG A 41 -7.78 -2.14 -4.25
CA ARG A 41 -8.58 -2.34 -5.47
C ARG A 41 -7.99 -3.44 -6.36
N PHE A 42 -6.66 -3.43 -6.53
CA PHE A 42 -5.96 -4.46 -7.31
C PHE A 42 -6.19 -5.86 -6.72
N TRP A 43 -5.94 -6.04 -5.42
CA TRP A 43 -6.13 -7.33 -4.76
C TRP A 43 -7.59 -7.76 -4.70
N TRP A 44 -8.51 -6.81 -4.57
CA TRP A 44 -9.94 -7.11 -4.63
C TRP A 44 -10.29 -7.72 -5.99
N ARG A 45 -9.86 -7.10 -7.11
CA ARG A 45 -10.07 -7.64 -8.46
C ARG A 45 -9.42 -9.02 -8.62
N ALA A 46 -8.17 -9.17 -8.17
CA ALA A 46 -7.43 -10.42 -8.30
C ALA A 46 -8.07 -11.59 -7.52
N ALA A 47 -8.80 -11.30 -6.44
CA ALA A 47 -9.51 -12.28 -5.63
C ALA A 47 -10.91 -12.63 -6.15
N GLN A 48 -11.44 -11.93 -7.17
CA GLN A 48 -12.77 -12.25 -7.71
C GLN A 48 -12.71 -13.38 -8.73
N ALA A 49 -13.64 -14.32 -8.64
CA ALA A 49 -13.92 -15.33 -9.66
C ALA A 49 -15.00 -14.84 -10.66
N GLU A 50 -14.93 -13.57 -11.07
CA GLU A 50 -15.89 -12.95 -12.00
C GLU A 50 -15.26 -12.86 -13.39
N SER A 51 -15.91 -13.46 -14.39
CA SER A 51 -15.39 -13.47 -15.77
C SER A 51 -15.91 -12.30 -16.61
N ASP A 52 -17.05 -11.72 -16.24
CA ASP A 52 -17.62 -10.57 -16.93
C ASP A 52 -17.00 -9.26 -16.40
N ILE A 53 -16.25 -8.58 -17.26
CA ILE A 53 -15.55 -7.33 -16.95
C ILE A 53 -16.52 -6.21 -16.57
N ALA A 54 -17.70 -6.14 -17.19
CA ALA A 54 -18.69 -5.11 -16.90
C ALA A 54 -19.31 -5.32 -15.51
N ILE A 55 -19.57 -6.58 -15.13
CA ILE A 55 -20.03 -6.93 -13.78
C ILE A 55 -18.94 -6.64 -12.76
N LEU A 56 -17.69 -7.05 -13.01
CA LEU A 56 -16.55 -6.80 -12.13
C LEU A 56 -16.35 -5.30 -11.89
N LYS A 57 -16.40 -4.49 -12.95
CA LYS A 57 -16.27 -3.02 -12.87
C LYS A 57 -17.39 -2.41 -12.03
N ARG A 58 -18.64 -2.85 -12.22
CA ARG A 58 -19.80 -2.37 -11.45
C ARG A 58 -19.65 -2.69 -9.97
N LYS A 59 -19.26 -3.92 -9.63
CA LYS A 59 -19.00 -4.36 -8.26
C LYS A 59 -17.83 -3.57 -7.63
N GLU A 60 -16.74 -3.32 -8.38
CA GLU A 60 -15.61 -2.48 -7.90
C GLU A 60 -16.09 -1.07 -7.58
N ALA A 61 -16.82 -0.43 -8.49
CA ALA A 61 -17.32 0.94 -8.32
C ALA A 61 -18.29 1.04 -7.13
N ALA A 62 -19.12 0.02 -6.90
CA ALA A 62 -20.04 -0.04 -5.76
C ALA A 62 -19.32 -0.03 -4.40
N ILE A 63 -18.08 -0.53 -4.32
CA ILE A 63 -17.28 -0.59 -3.08
C ILE A 63 -16.35 0.63 -2.98
N PHE A 64 -15.52 0.81 -4.01
CA PHE A 64 -14.42 1.76 -3.97
C PHE A 64 -14.77 3.13 -4.56
N GLY A 65 -15.95 3.29 -5.14
CA GLY A 65 -16.35 4.48 -5.89
C GLY A 65 -15.77 4.50 -7.29
N GLY A 66 -16.44 5.24 -8.17
CA GLY A 66 -16.08 5.37 -9.57
C GLY A 66 -16.49 6.73 -10.14
N THR A 67 -16.34 6.90 -11.45
CA THR A 67 -16.59 8.16 -12.17
C THR A 67 -17.61 8.01 -13.30
N GLY A 68 -18.24 6.85 -13.42
CA GLY A 68 -19.29 6.59 -14.39
C GLY A 68 -20.62 7.24 -14.01
N GLU A 69 -21.56 7.21 -14.95
CA GLU A 69 -22.91 7.70 -14.74
C GLU A 69 -23.59 6.86 -13.64
N ARG A 70 -24.06 7.51 -12.56
CA ARG A 70 -24.57 6.90 -11.31
C ARG A 70 -23.53 6.27 -10.38
N GLU A 71 -22.24 6.39 -10.68
CA GLU A 71 -21.17 6.02 -9.73
C GLU A 71 -20.91 7.17 -8.76
N GLY A 72 -20.66 6.82 -7.49
CA GLY A 72 -20.47 7.78 -6.41
C GLY A 72 -19.12 7.67 -5.73
N LYS A 73 -19.00 8.33 -4.58
CA LYS A 73 -17.85 8.19 -3.69
C LYS A 73 -17.76 6.75 -3.17
N SER A 74 -16.57 6.37 -2.73
CA SER A 74 -16.35 5.08 -2.05
C SER A 74 -17.22 4.94 -0.82
N LYS A 75 -17.69 3.71 -0.54
CA LYS A 75 -18.49 3.38 0.64
C LYS A 75 -17.70 3.33 1.94
N PHE A 76 -16.38 3.56 1.85
CA PHE A 76 -15.49 3.67 3.00
C PHE A 76 -14.40 4.73 2.76
N SER A 77 -13.98 5.34 3.85
CA SER A 77 -12.83 6.25 3.91
C SER A 77 -11.62 5.54 4.51
N ILE A 78 -10.43 5.93 4.06
CA ILE A 78 -9.16 5.48 4.62
C ILE A 78 -8.49 6.69 5.23
N ARG A 79 -8.06 6.58 6.48
CA ARG A 79 -7.25 7.59 7.17
C ARG A 79 -5.95 6.95 7.62
N ILE A 80 -4.84 7.64 7.35
CA ILE A 80 -3.54 7.26 7.88
C ILE A 80 -3.36 8.06 9.16
N LEU A 81 -3.22 7.35 10.27
CA LEU A 81 -3.09 7.92 11.59
C LEU A 81 -1.60 7.90 11.95
N ASN A 82 -0.93 9.04 11.72
CA ASN A 82 0.44 9.25 12.16
C ASN A 82 0.42 9.73 13.62
N SER A 83 0.90 8.92 14.56
CA SER A 83 1.15 9.37 15.94
C SER A 83 2.49 10.12 16.09
N ALA A 84 3.39 10.00 15.11
CA ALA A 84 4.52 10.89 14.89
C ALA A 84 4.78 10.92 13.37
N GLY A 85 5.10 12.08 12.78
CA GLY A 85 5.46 12.13 11.35
C GLY A 85 6.66 11.23 11.05
N ILE A 86 6.84 10.84 9.77
CA ILE A 86 8.04 10.10 9.35
C ILE A 86 9.26 11.00 9.62
N GLY A 87 9.99 10.68 10.68
CA GLY A 87 11.14 11.45 11.12
C GLY A 87 12.37 11.14 10.27
N VAL A 88 13.42 11.96 10.43
CA VAL A 88 14.72 11.69 9.80
C VAL A 88 15.26 10.32 10.25
N GLY A 89 15.01 9.93 11.51
CA GLY A 89 15.40 8.62 12.05
C GLY A 89 14.67 7.43 11.45
N ASP A 90 13.48 7.64 10.87
CA ASP A 90 12.67 6.60 10.22
C ASP A 90 13.05 6.40 8.75
N CYS A 91 14.08 7.10 8.26
CA CYS A 91 14.44 7.14 6.85
C CYS A 91 15.90 6.74 6.63
N ARG A 92 16.16 5.90 5.61
CA ARG A 92 17.52 5.61 5.14
C ARG A 92 17.56 5.53 3.63
N GLU A 93 18.76 5.71 3.08
CA GLU A 93 18.99 5.53 1.65
C GLU A 93 19.13 4.05 1.30
N TYR A 94 18.39 3.62 0.29
CA TYR A 94 18.46 2.27 -0.26
C TYR A 94 18.61 2.32 -1.77
N LYS A 95 19.31 1.34 -2.35
CA LYS A 95 19.36 1.17 -3.81
C LYS A 95 18.12 0.39 -4.27
N PRO A 96 17.15 1.01 -4.99
CA PRO A 96 15.95 0.29 -5.45
C PRO A 96 16.25 -0.77 -6.52
N LEU A 97 17.44 -0.67 -7.10
CA LEU A 97 17.98 -1.48 -8.18
C LEU A 97 19.40 -1.93 -7.80
N PRO A 98 19.55 -2.97 -6.94
CA PRO A 98 20.86 -3.36 -6.41
C PRO A 98 21.89 -3.74 -7.49
N HIS A 99 21.41 -4.25 -8.63
CA HIS A 99 22.25 -4.62 -9.79
C HIS A 99 22.70 -3.41 -10.64
N HIS A 100 22.21 -2.20 -10.37
CA HIS A 100 22.71 -0.99 -10.99
C HIS A 100 23.72 -0.32 -10.08
N THR A 101 25.00 -0.28 -10.49
CA THR A 101 26.09 0.26 -9.67
C THR A 101 26.01 1.78 -9.46
N GLY A 102 25.36 2.52 -10.36
CA GLY A 102 25.17 3.97 -10.26
C GLY A 102 26.36 4.79 -10.78
N ASN A 103 27.41 4.14 -11.26
CA ASN A 103 28.64 4.75 -11.76
C ASN A 103 28.94 4.31 -13.20
N SER A 104 30.14 4.63 -13.66
CA SER A 104 30.59 4.37 -15.02
C SER A 104 30.80 2.89 -15.36
N SER A 105 30.86 2.01 -14.36
CA SER A 105 30.95 0.57 -14.57
C SER A 105 29.58 -0.12 -14.69
N CYS A 106 28.45 0.62 -14.56
CA CYS A 106 27.13 0.03 -14.75
C CYS A 106 26.95 -0.45 -16.18
N PHE A 107 26.55 -1.71 -16.36
CA PHE A 107 26.16 -2.29 -17.66
C PHE A 107 25.23 -1.37 -18.47
N CYS A 108 24.33 -0.70 -17.79
CA CYS A 108 23.34 0.20 -18.35
C CYS A 108 23.87 1.46 -19.05
N VAL A 109 25.11 1.88 -18.78
CA VAL A 109 25.74 3.08 -19.38
C VAL A 109 27.03 2.76 -20.14
N GLN A 110 27.37 1.48 -20.30
CA GLN A 110 28.60 1.06 -20.98
C GLN A 110 28.65 1.54 -22.44
N LYS A 111 27.50 1.68 -23.10
CA LYS A 111 27.36 2.18 -24.47
C LYS A 111 27.08 3.68 -24.56
N GLN A 112 27.01 4.39 -23.43
CA GLN A 112 26.71 5.83 -23.39
C GLN A 112 28.00 6.66 -23.36
N VAL A 113 27.98 7.80 -24.06
CA VAL A 113 29.09 8.77 -24.06
C VAL A 113 29.29 9.32 -22.64
N GLU A 114 28.19 9.67 -21.95
CA GLU A 114 28.20 10.01 -20.54
C GLU A 114 27.97 8.78 -19.66
N LYS A 115 29.02 8.30 -18.99
CA LYS A 115 28.96 7.09 -18.15
C LYS A 115 28.36 7.35 -16.75
N ARG A 116 27.15 7.93 -16.66
CA ARG A 116 26.44 8.19 -15.38
C ARG A 116 25.11 7.45 -15.31
N CYS A 117 25.04 6.43 -14.46
CA CYS A 117 23.81 5.67 -14.25
C CYS A 117 22.90 6.33 -13.20
N SER A 118 21.79 6.94 -13.64
CA SER A 118 20.76 7.45 -12.72
C SER A 118 19.98 6.34 -11.99
N LYS A 119 19.91 5.15 -12.59
CA LYS A 119 19.16 3.99 -12.07
C LYS A 119 19.77 3.36 -10.82
N GLY A 120 21.07 3.51 -10.60
CA GLY A 120 21.77 2.99 -9.43
C GLY A 120 21.87 3.98 -8.27
N ARG A 121 21.27 5.17 -8.41
CA ARG A 121 21.26 6.17 -7.34
C ARG A 121 20.41 5.68 -6.17
N PRO A 122 20.93 5.74 -4.93
CA PRO A 122 20.12 5.49 -3.74
C PRO A 122 18.92 6.45 -3.68
N GLN A 123 17.84 5.98 -3.08
CA GLN A 123 16.63 6.76 -2.82
C GLN A 123 16.29 6.63 -1.34
N LEU A 124 15.79 7.71 -0.75
CA LEU A 124 15.31 7.69 0.62
C LEU A 124 14.05 6.81 0.70
N ALA A 125 13.98 5.98 1.73
CA ALA A 125 12.83 5.12 2.02
C ALA A 125 12.57 5.10 3.51
N ILE A 126 11.32 4.83 3.88
CA ILE A 126 10.94 4.49 5.25
C ILE A 126 11.66 3.18 5.60
N THR A 127 12.30 3.12 6.77
CA THR A 127 13.05 1.96 7.22
C THR A 127 12.14 0.80 7.60
N THR A 128 12.75 -0.35 7.83
CA THR A 128 12.06 -1.46 8.51
C THR A 128 11.64 -1.04 9.91
N ASP A 129 10.69 -1.78 10.48
CA ASP A 129 10.16 -1.63 11.83
C ASP A 129 9.38 -0.35 12.12
N HIS A 130 9.34 0.59 11.15
CA HIS A 130 8.48 1.76 11.23
C HIS A 130 7.01 1.36 11.41
N ILE A 131 6.37 1.92 12.43
CA ILE A 131 4.98 1.66 12.77
C ILE A 131 4.10 2.73 12.16
N PHE A 132 3.03 2.29 11.48
CA PHE A 132 2.01 3.18 10.93
C PHE A 132 0.63 2.61 11.20
N SER A 133 -0.37 3.48 11.28
CA SER A 133 -1.75 3.07 11.55
C SER A 133 -2.68 3.44 10.41
N VAL A 134 -3.59 2.52 10.07
CA VAL A 134 -4.59 2.69 9.01
C VAL A 134 -5.96 2.51 9.63
N ALA A 135 -6.80 3.53 9.52
CA ALA A 135 -8.20 3.47 9.95
C ALA A 135 -9.12 3.47 8.74
N PHE A 136 -10.08 2.55 8.75
CA PHE A 136 -11.21 2.51 7.83
C PHE A 136 -12.46 2.96 8.58
N SER A 137 -13.20 3.89 7.99
CA SER A 137 -14.53 4.26 8.47
C SER A 137 -15.51 4.12 7.34
N ASN A 138 -16.62 3.41 7.59
CA ASN A 138 -17.71 3.35 6.63
C ASN A 138 -18.28 4.75 6.43
N SER A 139 -18.60 5.08 5.18
CA SER A 139 -19.36 6.30 4.90
C SER A 139 -20.76 6.21 5.51
N PHE A 140 -21.49 7.33 5.58
CA PHE A 140 -22.90 7.36 6.01
C PHE A 140 -23.82 6.44 5.18
N GLU A 141 -23.36 5.96 4.02
CA GLU A 141 -24.02 4.94 3.21
C GLU A 141 -23.52 3.53 3.58
N LEU A 142 -24.47 2.58 3.72
CA LEU A 142 -24.18 1.17 3.95
C LEU A 142 -23.26 0.61 2.85
N LEU A 143 -22.32 -0.25 3.25
CA LEU A 143 -21.59 -1.07 2.29
C LEU A 143 -22.59 -1.94 1.49
N PRO A 144 -22.24 -2.37 0.26
CA PRO A 144 -23.07 -3.33 -0.47
C PRO A 144 -23.37 -4.57 0.39
N GLN A 145 -24.54 -5.19 0.21
CA GLN A 145 -24.94 -6.39 0.99
C GLN A 145 -23.85 -7.48 0.95
N ASP A 146 -23.20 -7.65 -0.20
CA ASP A 146 -22.18 -8.67 -0.42
C ASP A 146 -20.75 -8.24 0.00
N PHE A 147 -20.60 -7.04 0.59
CA PHE A 147 -19.30 -6.54 1.03
C PHE A 147 -19.39 -5.96 2.43
N THR A 148 -19.12 -6.79 3.43
CA THR A 148 -19.21 -6.39 4.84
C THR A 148 -17.90 -5.81 5.37
N GLN A 149 -17.92 -5.35 6.63
CA GLN A 149 -16.72 -4.89 7.33
C GLN A 149 -15.66 -6.01 7.48
N GLU A 150 -16.08 -7.27 7.65
CA GLU A 150 -15.15 -8.41 7.65
C GLU A 150 -14.49 -8.62 6.28
N HIS A 151 -15.22 -8.43 5.18
CA HIS A 151 -14.61 -8.48 3.84
C HIS A 151 -13.57 -7.38 3.65
N LEU A 152 -13.83 -6.16 4.16
CA LEU A 152 -12.87 -5.07 4.12
C LEU A 152 -11.60 -5.40 4.92
N LYS A 153 -11.76 -6.00 6.11
CA LYS A 153 -10.65 -6.49 6.94
C LYS A 153 -9.86 -7.58 6.22
N SER A 154 -10.52 -8.62 5.70
CA SER A 154 -9.88 -9.71 4.95
C SER A 154 -9.14 -9.20 3.71
N LEU A 155 -9.70 -8.24 2.99
CA LEU A 155 -9.04 -7.63 1.84
C LEU A 155 -7.77 -6.87 2.22
N PHE A 156 -7.81 -6.08 3.30
CA PHE A 156 -6.61 -5.37 3.75
C PHE A 156 -5.55 -6.34 4.28
N THR A 157 -5.98 -7.40 4.96
CA THR A 157 -5.11 -8.50 5.39
C THR A 157 -4.47 -9.23 4.21
N LEU A 158 -5.25 -9.60 3.18
CA LEU A 158 -4.75 -10.19 1.94
C LEU A 158 -3.70 -9.29 1.28
N THR A 159 -3.98 -7.98 1.25
CA THR A 159 -3.07 -6.96 0.73
C THR A 159 -1.74 -6.92 1.48
N ALA A 160 -1.76 -7.11 2.80
CA ALA A 160 -0.56 -7.17 3.63
C ALA A 160 0.25 -8.45 3.39
N ILE A 161 -0.42 -9.60 3.25
CA ILE A 161 0.23 -10.91 3.10
C ILE A 161 0.86 -11.07 1.71
N LEU A 162 0.11 -10.77 0.65
CA LEU A 162 0.53 -11.04 -0.73
C LEU A 162 1.11 -9.82 -1.44
N GLY A 163 0.88 -8.63 -0.90
CA GLY A 163 1.20 -7.37 -1.53
C GLY A 163 2.36 -6.62 -0.89
N GLY A 164 2.25 -5.29 -0.97
CA GLY A 164 3.22 -4.34 -0.44
C GLY A 164 2.88 -2.93 -0.91
N LEU A 165 3.39 -1.93 -0.19
CA LEU A 165 3.09 -0.52 -0.41
C LEU A 165 4.27 0.21 -1.06
N GLY A 166 3.98 1.22 -1.86
CA GLY A 166 4.99 2.07 -2.48
C GLY A 166 5.68 1.44 -3.70
N LYS A 167 6.74 2.11 -4.14
CA LYS A 167 7.47 1.78 -5.37
C LYS A 167 8.26 0.48 -5.16
N ARG A 168 8.32 -0.35 -6.22
CA ARG A 168 9.03 -1.64 -6.24
C ARG A 168 8.46 -2.70 -5.27
N SER A 169 7.19 -2.58 -4.87
CA SER A 169 6.55 -3.57 -4.00
C SER A 169 6.60 -5.00 -4.56
N ARG A 170 6.42 -5.14 -5.88
CA ARG A 170 6.56 -6.41 -6.62
C ARG A 170 8.00 -6.96 -6.72
N ARG A 171 8.97 -6.33 -6.07
CA ARG A 171 10.40 -6.70 -6.08
C ARG A 171 10.98 -6.74 -4.66
N GLY A 172 10.14 -7.01 -3.66
CA GLY A 172 10.55 -7.27 -2.27
C GLY A 172 10.64 -6.04 -1.36
N PHE A 173 10.40 -4.83 -1.86
CA PHE A 173 10.26 -3.63 -1.03
C PHE A 173 8.81 -3.44 -0.57
N GLY A 174 8.54 -2.56 0.39
CA GLY A 174 7.15 -2.21 0.71
C GLY A 174 6.35 -3.25 1.50
N SER A 175 6.94 -4.38 1.88
CA SER A 175 6.24 -5.41 2.64
C SER A 175 5.97 -4.92 4.06
N PHE A 176 4.79 -5.20 4.59
CA PHE A 176 4.37 -4.77 5.91
C PHE A 176 3.56 -5.86 6.59
N GLN A 177 3.57 -5.85 7.92
CA GLN A 177 2.80 -6.75 8.78
C GLN A 177 1.68 -5.98 9.45
N ILE A 178 0.51 -6.59 9.61
CA ILE A 178 -0.53 -6.12 10.54
C ILE A 178 -0.18 -6.70 11.92
N THR A 179 0.06 -5.83 12.90
CA THR A 179 0.40 -6.24 14.28
C THR A 179 -0.82 -6.27 15.18
N GLN A 180 -1.79 -5.37 14.95
CA GLN A 180 -3.02 -5.28 15.73
C GLN A 180 -4.21 -4.89 14.87
N VAL A 181 -5.39 -5.38 15.25
CA VAL A 181 -6.69 -4.97 14.71
C VAL A 181 -7.57 -4.50 15.86
N ASN A 182 -8.06 -3.26 15.81
CA ASN A 182 -8.86 -2.64 16.89
C ASN A 182 -8.21 -2.74 18.28
N GLY A 183 -6.87 -2.63 18.35
CA GLY A 183 -6.09 -2.73 19.59
C GLY A 183 -5.89 -4.16 20.10
N GLN A 184 -6.44 -5.17 19.42
CA GLN A 184 -6.18 -6.58 19.74
C GLN A 184 -5.02 -7.10 18.90
N SER A 185 -4.01 -7.67 19.55
CA SER A 185 -2.88 -8.34 18.88
C SER A 185 -3.39 -9.49 18.02
N GLN A 186 -2.86 -9.64 16.81
CA GLN A 186 -3.05 -10.88 16.07
C GLN A 186 -2.16 -11.97 16.69
N SER A 187 -2.76 -12.93 17.38
CA SER A 187 -2.05 -14.02 18.07
C SER A 187 -1.73 -15.23 17.19
N VAL A 188 -2.18 -15.27 15.93
CA VAL A 188 -1.96 -16.42 15.04
C VAL A 188 -1.82 -15.92 13.60
N ALA A 189 -1.01 -16.62 12.79
CA ALA A 189 -1.03 -16.47 11.34
C ALA A 189 -2.48 -16.42 10.83
N VAL A 190 -2.76 -15.53 9.90
CA VAL A 190 -4.11 -15.34 9.34
C VAL A 190 -4.60 -16.67 8.78
N ASP A 191 -5.62 -17.25 9.42
CA ASP A 191 -6.33 -18.40 8.86
C ASP A 191 -7.12 -17.90 7.65
N LEU A 192 -6.70 -18.34 6.47
CA LEU A 192 -7.32 -17.95 5.20
C LEU A 192 -8.54 -18.83 4.87
N ASN A 193 -8.89 -19.79 5.73
CA ASN A 193 -10.06 -20.62 5.55
C ASN A 193 -11.27 -19.95 6.22
N PRO A 194 -12.32 -19.59 5.45
CA PRO A 194 -13.56 -19.13 6.08
C PRO A 194 -14.19 -20.28 6.88
N PRO A 195 -14.94 -19.96 7.96
CA PRO A 195 -15.74 -20.97 8.64
C PRO A 195 -16.77 -21.55 7.66
N SER A 196 -16.81 -22.88 7.63
CA SER A 196 -17.74 -23.71 6.86
C SER A 196 -19.21 -23.42 7.17
#